data_AF-A0A947QWE9-F1
#
_entry.id   AF-A0A947QWE9-F1
#
_cell.length_a   1.000
_cell.length_b   1.000
_cell.length_c   1.000
_cell.angle_alpha   90.00
_cell.angle_beta   90.00
_cell.angle_gamma   90.00
#
_symmetry.space_group_name_H-M   'P 1'
#
loop_
_entity.id
_entity.type
_entity.pdbx_description
1 polymer ?
#
loop_
_entity_poly.entity_id
_entity_poly.type
_entity_poly.pdbx_seq_one_letter_code
_entity_poly.pdbx_strand_id
1 'polypeptide(L)'
;MIWQDLVITIVNIVFTTALLPQVYHGFKEKIGPIKLQTSIPTFLGCYTLAICFLTLSLPFSAAVTFLSGSMWFLLFLQRLIYKRHI
;
A
#
# COMPACT_ATOMS: atom_id res chain seq x y z
N MET A 1 -15.79 1.03 -16.97
CA MET A 1 -16.92 1.40 -16.09
C MET A 1 -16.50 2.59 -15.23
N ILE A 2 -16.85 3.82 -15.63
CA ILE A 2 -16.32 5.06 -15.01
C ILE A 2 -16.64 5.17 -13.51
N TRP A 3 -17.84 4.75 -13.10
CA TRP A 3 -18.28 4.86 -11.71
C TRP A 3 -17.52 3.90 -10.78
N GLN A 4 -17.17 2.70 -11.24
CA GLN A 4 -16.37 1.73 -10.48
C GLN A 4 -14.97 2.26 -10.25
N ASP A 5 -14.36 2.81 -11.31
CA ASP A 5 -13.01 3.39 -11.23
C ASP A 5 -12.95 4.52 -10.19
N LEU A 6 -13.98 5.38 -10.20
CA LEU A 6 -14.07 6.51 -9.29
C LEU A 6 -14.28 6.08 -7.83
N VAL A 7 -15.18 5.11 -7.58
CA VAL A 7 -15.41 4.57 -6.23
C VAL A 7 -14.16 3.90 -5.67
N ILE A 8 -13.53 3.01 -6.45
CA ILE A 8 -12.31 2.30 -6.03
C ILE A 8 -11.19 3.32 -5.77
N THR A 9 -11.02 4.29 -6.66
CA THR A 9 -10.02 5.36 -6.51
C THR A 9 -10.22 6.14 -5.21
N ILE A 10 -11.44 6.59 -4.90
CA ILE A 10 -11.72 7.36 -3.67
C ILE A 10 -11.39 6.52 -2.44
N VAL A 11 -11.87 5.27 -2.37
CA VAL A 11 -11.61 4.38 -1.23
C VAL A 11 -10.11 4.13 -1.06
N ASN A 12 -9.40 3.89 -2.16
CA ASN A 12 -7.98 3.58 -2.11
C ASN A 12 -7.13 4.81 -1.76
N ILE A 13 -7.55 6.02 -2.16
CA ILE A 13 -6.93 7.27 -1.68
C ILE A 13 -7.05 7.37 -0.16
N VAL A 14 -8.24 7.13 0.41
CA VAL A 14 -8.45 7.18 1.86
C VAL A 14 -7.58 6.16 2.59
N PHE A 15 -7.47 4.94 2.08
CA PHE A 15 -6.60 3.92 2.69
C PHE A 15 -5.11 4.29 2.57
N THR A 16 -4.68 4.81 1.42
CA THR A 16 -3.30 5.23 1.20
C THR A 16 -2.92 6.41 2.10
N THR A 17 -3.80 7.40 2.26
CA THR A 17 -3.55 8.54 3.16
C THR A 17 -3.55 8.11 4.63
N ALA A 18 -4.38 7.15 5.02
CA ALA A 18 -4.37 6.57 6.36
C ALA A 18 -3.07 5.79 6.69
N LEU A 19 -2.34 5.31 5.67
CA LEU A 19 -1.05 4.66 5.83
C LEU A 19 0.12 5.65 6.02
N LEU A 20 -0.01 6.89 5.54
CA LEU A 20 1.08 7.88 5.61
C LEU A 20 1.63 8.11 7.03
N PRO A 21 0.79 8.27 8.08
CA PRO A 21 1.29 8.42 9.44
C PRO A 21 2.07 7.21 9.94
N GLN A 22 1.68 5.99 9.55
CA GLN A 22 2.38 4.76 9.94
C GLN A 22 3.75 4.67 9.27
N VAL A 23 3.83 4.97 7.98
CA VAL A 23 5.09 5.02 7.24
C VAL A 23 6.00 6.09 7.84
N TYR A 24 5.48 7.30 8.08
CA TYR A 24 6.24 8.38 8.70
C TYR A 24 6.75 7.99 10.09
N HIS A 25 5.90 7.43 10.94
CA HIS A 25 6.27 6.98 12.29
C HIS A 25 7.35 5.90 12.26
N GLY A 26 7.24 4.92 11.36
CA GLY A 26 8.26 3.87 11.19
C GLY A 26 9.63 4.42 10.83
N PHE A 27 9.71 5.44 9.95
CA PHE A 27 10.98 6.10 9.61
C PHE A 27 11.49 6.98 10.76
N LYS A 28 10.61 7.76 11.39
CA LYS A 28 10.98 8.68 12.48
C LYS A 28 11.55 7.94 13.69
N GLU A 29 10.88 6.90 14.14
CA GLU A 29 11.26 6.13 15.33
C GLU A 29 12.24 4.98 15.00
N LYS A 30 12.55 4.77 13.71
CA LYS A 30 13.37 3.65 13.22
C LYS A 30 12.86 2.31 13.74
N ILE A 31 11.56 2.08 13.56
CA ILE A 31 10.88 0.83 13.93
C ILE A 31 10.18 0.24 12.72
N GLY A 32 10.04 -1.09 12.71
CA GLY A 32 9.21 -1.82 11.75
C GLY A 32 7.88 -2.21 12.38
N PRO A 33 6.85 -1.34 12.37
CA PRO A 33 5.63 -1.55 13.16
C PRO A 33 4.78 -2.72 12.65
N ILE A 34 4.89 -3.06 11.36
CA ILE A 34 4.10 -4.11 10.71
C ILE A 34 4.90 -5.40 10.59
N LYS A 35 4.28 -6.54 10.93
CA LYS A 35 4.87 -7.87 10.76
C LYS A 35 5.01 -8.24 9.28
N LEU A 36 6.07 -8.99 8.95
CA LEU A 36 6.32 -9.49 7.59
C LEU A 36 5.16 -10.33 7.03
N GLN A 37 4.51 -11.10 7.89
CA GLN A 37 3.32 -11.90 7.54
C GLN A 37 2.15 -11.05 7.03
N THR A 38 2.08 -9.77 7.42
CA THR A 38 1.05 -8.84 6.97
C THR A 38 1.53 -8.03 5.78
N SER A 39 2.75 -7.47 5.85
CA SER A 39 3.22 -6.56 4.79
C SER A 39 3.49 -7.28 3.47
N ILE A 40 4.06 -8.49 3.50
CA ILE A 40 4.39 -9.27 2.28
C ILE A 40 3.16 -9.55 1.40
N PRO A 41 2.12 -10.26 1.90
CA PRO A 41 0.96 -10.55 1.05
C PRO A 41 0.24 -9.28 0.64
N THR A 42 0.27 -8.22 1.46
CA THR A 42 -0.45 -6.98 1.16
C THR A 42 0.18 -6.21 0.01
N PHE A 43 1.50 -5.96 0.00
CA PHE A 43 2.11 -5.22 -1.12
C PHE A 43 2.05 -6.02 -2.43
N LEU A 44 2.24 -7.35 -2.36
CA LEU A 44 2.11 -8.24 -3.53
C LEU A 44 0.66 -8.27 -4.04
N GLY A 45 -0.31 -8.33 -3.13
CA GLY A 45 -1.73 -8.26 -3.45
C GLY A 45 -2.11 -6.94 -4.12
N CYS A 46 -1.62 -5.81 -3.60
CA CYS A 46 -1.85 -4.49 -4.21
C CYS A 46 -1.24 -4.40 -5.62
N TYR A 47 -0.02 -4.89 -5.85
CA TYR A 47 0.56 -4.88 -7.20
C TYR A 47 -0.18 -5.80 -8.16
N THR A 48 -0.63 -6.97 -7.69
CA THR A 48 -1.48 -7.86 -8.48
C THR A 48 -2.81 -7.20 -8.84
N LEU A 49 -3.46 -6.52 -7.88
CA LEU A 49 -4.68 -5.77 -8.13
C LEU A 49 -4.48 -4.60 -9.10
N ALA A 50 -3.36 -3.89 -9.02
CA ALA A 50 -3.05 -2.82 -9.96
C ALA A 50 -2.98 -3.37 -11.40
N ILE A 51 -2.36 -4.54 -11.61
CA ILE A 51 -2.32 -5.22 -12.92
C ILE A 51 -3.74 -5.61 -13.34
N CYS A 52 -4.54 -6.21 -12.46
CA CYS A 52 -5.95 -6.53 -12.76
C CYS A 52 -6.74 -5.29 -13.20
N PHE A 53 -6.59 -4.16 -12.50
CA PHE A 53 -7.26 -2.91 -12.86
C PHE A 53 -6.79 -2.34 -14.20
N LEU A 54 -5.52 -2.49 -14.56
CA LEU A 54 -5.04 -2.18 -15.91
C LEU A 54 -5.74 -3.06 -16.96
N THR A 55 -5.85 -4.37 -16.73
CA THR A 55 -6.53 -5.29 -17.67
C THR A 55 -8.03 -5.02 -17.79
N LEU A 56 -8.66 -4.44 -16.76
CA LEU A 56 -10.07 -4.03 -16.74
C LEU A 56 -10.30 -2.60 -17.28
N SER A 57 -9.25 -1.93 -17.78
CA SER A 57 -9.32 -0.52 -18.24
C SER A 57 -9.83 0.44 -17.15
N LEU A 58 -9.35 0.27 -15.91
CA LEU A 58 -9.59 1.14 -14.75
C LEU A 58 -8.28 1.88 -14.37
N PRO A 59 -7.83 2.86 -15.17
CA PRO A 59 -6.49 3.45 -15.03
C PRO A 59 -6.28 4.21 -13.71
N PHE A 60 -7.31 4.89 -13.19
CA PHE A 60 -7.17 5.65 -11.94
C PHE A 60 -7.01 4.71 -10.74
N SER A 61 -7.85 3.68 -10.69
CA SER A 61 -7.78 2.63 -9.68
C SER A 61 -6.44 1.91 -9.74
N ALA A 62 -5.92 1.59 -10.92
CA ALA A 62 -4.61 0.98 -11.08
C ALA A 62 -3.51 1.87 -10.49
N ALA A 63 -3.50 3.17 -10.81
CA ALA A 63 -2.51 4.12 -10.32
C ALA A 63 -2.52 4.24 -8.80
N VAL A 64 -3.70 4.45 -8.19
CA VAL A 64 -3.79 4.59 -6.73
C VAL A 64 -3.50 3.27 -6.00
N THR A 65 -3.92 2.14 -6.56
CA THR A 65 -3.60 0.82 -5.98
C THR A 65 -2.11 0.53 -6.03
N PHE A 66 -1.42 0.96 -7.10
CA PHE A 66 0.03 0.88 -7.19
C PHE A 66 0.73 1.76 -6.13
N LEU A 67 0.22 2.98 -5.89
CA LEU A 67 0.73 3.84 -4.81
C LEU A 67 0.52 3.20 -3.43
N SER A 68 -0.65 2.62 -3.19
CA SER A 68 -0.96 1.88 -1.96
C SER A 68 -0.01 0.70 -1.76
N GLY A 69 0.21 -0.10 -2.81
CA GLY A 69 1.19 -1.19 -2.80
C GLY A 69 2.61 -0.71 -2.48
N SER A 70 3.00 0.45 -2.99
CA SER A 70 4.30 1.06 -2.71
C SER A 70 4.43 1.50 -1.25
N MET A 71 3.36 2.00 -0.62
CA MET A 71 3.35 2.29 0.82
C MET A 71 3.52 1.02 1.66
N TRP A 72 2.84 -0.07 1.30
CA TRP A 72 3.03 -1.36 1.97
C TRP A 72 4.42 -1.94 1.76
N PHE A 73 5.01 -1.73 0.58
CA PHE A 73 6.40 -2.09 0.32
C PHE A 73 7.37 -1.29 1.19
N LEU A 74 7.13 0.01 1.41
CA LEU A 74 7.91 0.80 2.36
C LEU A 74 7.80 0.26 3.79
N LEU A 75 6.60 -0.11 4.26
CA LEU A 75 6.41 -0.74 5.58
C LEU A 75 7.14 -2.10 5.70
N PHE A 76 7.16 -2.87 4.62
CA PHE A 76 7.96 -4.10 4.52
C PHE A 76 9.47 -3.80 4.64
N LEU A 77 9.98 -2.81 3.91
CA LEU A 77 11.37 -2.38 4.00
C LEU A 77 11.73 -1.88 5.40
N GLN A 78 10.86 -1.09 6.04
CA GLN A 78 11.05 -0.66 7.43
C GLN A 78 11.19 -1.86 8.36
N ARG A 79 10.37 -2.91 8.20
CA ARG A 79 10.48 -4.13 9.00
C ARG A 79 11.78 -4.92 8.76
N LEU A 80 12.28 -4.93 7.53
CA LEU A 80 13.56 -5.58 7.21
C LEU A 80 14.76 -4.81 7.76
N ILE A 81 14.76 -3.49 7.63
CA ILE A 81 15.88 -2.62 8.01
C ILE A 81 15.88 -2.39 9.54
N TYR A 82 14.73 -2.04 10.10
CA TYR A 82 14.58 -1.72 11.51
C TYR A 82 14.21 -2.98 12.29
N LYS A 83 15.23 -3.79 12.60
CA LYS A 83 15.13 -5.00 13.44
C LYS A 83 14.78 -4.74 14.92
N ARG A 84 14.41 -3.51 15.30
CA ARG A 84 14.15 -3.19 16.71
C ARG A 84 12.90 -3.95 17.16
N HIS A 85 13.16 -5.01 17.92
CA HIS A 85 12.17 -5.84 18.60
C HIS A 85 11.26 -4.93 19.45
N ILE A 86 9.98 -4.92 19.09
CA ILE A 86 8.92 -4.94 20.11
C ILE A 86 8.62 -6.41 20.34
#